data_AF-A0A952TZD9-F1
#
_entry.id   AF-A0A952TZD9-F1
#
_cell.length_a   1.000
_cell.length_b   1.000
_cell.length_c   1.000
_cell.angle_alpha   90.00
_cell.angle_beta   90.00
_cell.angle_gamma   90.00
#
_symmetry.space_group_name_H-M   'P 1'
#
loop_
_entity.id
_entity.type
_entity.pdbx_description
1 polymer ?
#
loop_
_entity_poly.entity_id
_entity_poly.type
_entity_poly.pdbx_seq_one_letter_code
_entity_poly.pdbx_strand_id
1 'polypeptide(L)'
;MYRPKQSPIRLPRLETLPGLDDVMNAMENARARMGMPVELSWVMGDGVTVYRLVATCSQQTGDLTWDLLVGEGRNEVQAWTYTTGDVALVLNLVLSESTENITEGTMDQAGLLGENHDRNTGLSSSYSTSLMGLQSLTSTSSKLPVFQASRALRPASMEGTLEDMPIPNLLQSIAMGKNTGKLTVTNEETGAELFFVEGELTHAQVLNLKGDLAIMELVTWDTGRFFFYRDERTEQKTVQRRVDAILMESVTLLDQSKFLLDSGLKMDSYIDKRDAALTEAQFEEAVKRGAPCDIAAQKQFYLRLDGNSTLFDILRERPMVKKDWVPVLFNMIRCELITLSDKPRIRDKASLLQSTALDRNAIDAVARSMKRSDTGIVSYPAFQYFLEQEFFRFQFNSTPFSVIVFEVWMWGQDKLEALPIPAVAEVARRIGSVKRNIDLLAHFEALHYAMLLPNTETASAAILAHRCLEVLTATSLTSETATRRLALAFGIAGIPEDCRDVGLLLSAAKVAKNLAQQSDFPIIMFKDLQAPPQ
;
A
#
# COMPACT_ATOMS: atom_id res chain seq x y z
N MET A 1 -39.46 1.85 49.98
CA MET A 1 -38.24 2.21 50.74
C MET A 1 -37.69 3.51 50.16
N TYR A 2 -37.84 4.60 50.89
CA TYR A 2 -37.23 5.90 50.56
C TYR A 2 -35.72 5.78 50.85
N ARG A 3 -34.88 5.65 49.82
CA ARG A 3 -33.42 5.76 49.98
C ARG A 3 -33.08 7.25 50.11
N PRO A 4 -32.32 7.67 51.13
CA PRO A 4 -31.94 9.08 51.27
C PRO A 4 -31.08 9.48 50.07
N LYS A 5 -31.42 10.58 49.40
CA LYS A 5 -30.56 11.20 48.38
C LYS A 5 -29.29 11.66 49.09
N GLN A 6 -28.22 10.88 48.98
CA GLN A 6 -26.89 11.30 49.41
C GLN A 6 -26.45 12.44 48.48
N SER A 7 -26.14 13.58 49.08
CA SER A 7 -25.73 14.79 48.37
C SER A 7 -24.42 14.55 47.62
N PRO A 8 -24.30 14.97 46.35
CA PRO A 8 -23.04 14.91 45.61
C PRO A 8 -21.94 15.66 46.36
N ILE A 9 -20.71 15.14 46.32
CA ILE A 9 -19.55 15.80 46.90
C ILE A 9 -19.10 16.89 45.92
N ARG A 10 -19.12 18.15 46.35
CA ARG A 10 -18.72 19.29 45.52
C ARG A 10 -17.30 19.70 45.88
N LEU A 11 -16.40 19.58 44.93
CA LEU A 11 -15.04 20.11 45.01
C LEU A 11 -15.06 21.65 44.90
N PRO A 12 -14.00 22.34 45.36
CA PRO A 12 -13.90 23.79 45.25
C PRO A 12 -14.07 24.23 43.80
N ARG A 13 -14.88 25.26 43.57
CA ARG A 13 -15.08 25.82 42.24
C ARG A 13 -13.79 26.48 41.77
N LEU A 14 -13.34 26.15 40.56
CA LEU A 14 -12.15 26.73 39.96
C LEU A 14 -12.50 28.00 39.16
N GLU A 15 -11.62 29.00 39.20
CA GLU A 15 -11.75 30.23 38.41
C GLU A 15 -11.03 30.12 37.06
N THR A 16 -10.32 29.02 36.83
CA THR A 16 -9.55 28.72 35.61
C THR A 16 -9.90 27.32 35.09
N LEU A 17 -9.49 27.01 33.86
CA LEU A 17 -9.65 25.67 33.29
C LEU A 17 -9.01 24.61 34.22
N PRO A 18 -9.65 23.45 34.40
CA PRO A 18 -9.12 22.40 35.24
C PRO A 18 -7.83 21.84 34.65
N GLY A 19 -6.81 21.68 35.50
CA GLY A 19 -5.56 21.01 35.13
C GLY A 19 -5.65 19.50 35.27
N LEU A 20 -4.57 18.81 34.88
CA LEU A 20 -4.47 17.35 35.04
C LEU A 20 -4.61 16.93 36.51
N ASP A 21 -4.03 17.70 37.43
CA ASP A 21 -4.07 17.42 38.87
C ASP A 21 -5.49 17.54 39.45
N ASP A 22 -6.31 18.46 38.94
CA ASP A 22 -7.70 18.66 39.41
C ASP A 22 -8.62 17.51 38.99
N VAL A 23 -8.47 17.03 37.76
CA VAL A 23 -9.23 15.88 37.26
C VAL A 23 -8.75 14.59 37.91
N MET A 24 -7.44 14.45 38.20
CA MET A 24 -6.92 13.33 39.00
C MET A 24 -7.50 13.34 40.42
N ASN A 25 -7.57 14.49 41.07
CA ASN A 25 -8.17 14.63 42.39
C ASN A 25 -9.68 14.27 42.39
N ALA A 26 -10.42 14.67 41.36
CA ALA A 26 -11.82 14.28 41.19
C ALA A 26 -12.00 12.76 41.04
N MET A 27 -11.09 12.10 40.29
CA MET A 27 -11.07 10.65 40.14
C MET A 27 -10.79 9.93 41.46
N GLU A 28 -9.77 10.37 42.20
CA GLU A 28 -9.38 9.74 43.47
C GLU A 28 -10.50 9.82 44.50
N ASN A 29 -11.19 10.97 44.59
CA ASN A 29 -12.35 11.12 45.46
C ASN A 29 -13.53 10.23 45.04
N ALA A 30 -13.77 10.08 43.73
CA ALA A 30 -14.83 9.21 43.21
C ALA A 30 -14.53 7.72 43.46
N ARG A 31 -13.27 7.30 43.37
CA ARG A 31 -12.83 5.93 43.68
C ARG A 31 -12.83 5.63 45.18
N ALA A 32 -12.44 6.59 46.01
CA ALA A 32 -12.44 6.43 47.46
C ALA A 32 -13.86 6.26 48.03
N ARG A 33 -14.89 6.74 47.33
CA ARG A 33 -16.30 6.69 47.76
C ARG A 33 -17.20 6.18 46.64
N MET A 34 -17.05 4.89 46.34
CA MET A 34 -17.80 4.21 45.29
C MET A 34 -19.32 4.42 45.41
N GLY A 35 -19.96 4.79 44.30
CA GLY A 35 -21.39 5.04 44.18
C GLY A 35 -21.84 6.47 44.47
N MET A 36 -20.94 7.37 44.90
CA MET A 36 -21.25 8.78 45.10
C MET A 36 -20.65 9.64 43.97
N PRO A 37 -21.44 10.50 43.32
CA PRO A 37 -20.93 11.44 42.33
C PRO A 37 -20.09 12.55 42.98
N VAL A 38 -18.94 12.83 42.39
CA VAL A 38 -18.03 13.94 42.75
C VAL A 38 -18.11 15.00 41.66
N GLU A 39 -18.48 16.22 42.04
CA GLU A 39 -18.69 17.35 41.13
C GLU A 39 -17.52 18.34 41.22
N LEU A 40 -16.92 18.67 40.09
CA LEU A 40 -15.96 19.75 39.91
C LEU A 40 -16.60 20.80 38.98
N SER A 41 -16.56 22.08 39.34
CA SER A 41 -17.11 23.14 38.49
C SER A 41 -16.13 24.30 38.29
N TRP A 42 -16.17 24.92 37.11
CA TRP A 42 -15.35 26.09 36.78
C TRP A 42 -16.09 27.08 35.89
N VAL A 43 -15.53 28.28 35.76
CA VAL A 43 -16.04 29.37 34.93
C VAL A 43 -14.95 29.82 33.98
N MET A 44 -15.30 30.12 32.73
CA MET A 44 -14.38 30.66 31.73
C MET A 44 -14.31 32.21 31.83
N GLY A 45 -13.24 32.83 31.34
CA GLY A 45 -12.93 34.27 31.48
C GLY A 45 -14.04 35.26 31.10
N ASP A 46 -15.05 34.85 30.34
CA ASP A 46 -16.23 35.66 30.00
C ASP A 46 -17.29 35.72 31.12
N GLY A 47 -17.18 34.90 32.18
CA GLY A 47 -18.02 34.93 33.38
C GLY A 47 -19.45 34.40 33.22
N VAL A 48 -19.90 34.07 31.99
CA VAL A 48 -21.30 33.70 31.69
C VAL A 48 -21.55 32.19 31.68
N THR A 49 -20.58 31.38 31.23
CA THR A 49 -20.77 29.93 31.04
C THR A 49 -20.09 29.14 32.15
N VAL A 50 -20.88 28.38 32.90
CA VAL A 50 -20.41 27.49 33.97
C VAL A 50 -20.33 26.08 33.44
N TYR A 51 -19.18 25.43 33.63
CA TYR A 51 -18.99 24.03 33.30
C TYR A 51 -18.92 23.21 34.57
N ARG A 52 -19.51 22.01 34.54
CA ARG A 52 -19.53 21.06 35.66
C ARG A 52 -19.16 19.68 35.17
N LEU A 53 -18.07 19.14 35.69
CA LEU A 53 -17.63 17.77 35.48
C LEU A 53 -18.02 16.91 36.67
N VAL A 54 -18.70 15.79 36.42
CA VAL A 54 -19.17 14.86 37.45
C VAL A 54 -18.52 13.50 37.26
N ALA A 55 -17.77 13.04 38.24
CA ALA A 55 -17.13 11.74 38.26
C ALA A 55 -17.92 10.78 39.17
N THR A 56 -18.36 9.64 38.63
CA THR A 56 -19.11 8.63 39.37
C THR A 56 -18.47 7.26 39.19
N CYS A 57 -18.04 6.62 40.29
CA CYS A 57 -17.53 5.26 40.26
C CYS A 57 -18.65 4.26 40.60
N SER A 58 -18.91 3.30 39.70
CA SER A 58 -19.96 2.29 39.87
C SER A 58 -19.62 1.27 40.97
N GLN A 59 -20.54 1.02 41.91
CA GLN A 59 -20.34 0.04 43.00
C GLN A 59 -20.31 -1.43 42.53
N GLN A 60 -20.84 -1.74 41.34
CA GLN A 60 -20.96 -3.11 40.85
C GLN A 60 -19.78 -3.54 39.96
N THR A 61 -19.30 -2.62 39.13
CA THR A 61 -18.26 -2.91 38.14
C THR A 61 -16.93 -2.21 38.43
N GLY A 62 -16.92 -1.19 39.31
CA GLY A 62 -15.74 -0.38 39.58
C GLY A 62 -15.42 0.64 38.47
N ASP A 63 -16.23 0.67 37.40
CA ASP A 63 -16.00 1.55 36.26
C ASP A 63 -16.28 3.01 36.63
N LEU A 64 -15.40 3.89 36.16
CA LEU A 64 -15.47 5.32 36.40
C LEU A 64 -16.15 6.01 35.22
N THR A 65 -17.27 6.68 35.49
CA THR A 65 -18.05 7.41 34.50
C THR A 65 -17.95 8.91 34.75
N TRP A 66 -17.74 9.66 33.68
CA TRP A 66 -17.56 11.10 33.68
C TRP A 66 -18.66 11.76 32.87
N ASP A 67 -19.35 12.74 33.46
CA ASP A 67 -20.37 13.53 32.81
C ASP A 67 -19.94 15.00 32.79
N LEU A 68 -19.89 15.63 31.61
CA LEU A 68 -19.68 17.08 31.50
C LEU A 68 -21.02 17.76 31.22
N LEU A 69 -21.36 18.73 32.06
CA LEU A 69 -22.55 19.56 31.93
C LEU A 69 -22.15 21.03 31.74
N VAL A 70 -22.92 21.73 30.90
CA VAL A 70 -22.70 23.13 30.53
C VAL A 70 -23.94 23.93 30.88
N GLY A 71 -23.77 25.01 31.65
CA GLY A 71 -24.84 25.88 32.11
C GLY A 71 -25.09 25.80 33.62
N GLU A 72 -25.96 26.68 34.14
CA GLU A 72 -26.28 26.76 35.57
C GLU A 72 -27.80 26.64 35.79
N GLY A 73 -28.21 25.80 36.75
CA GLY A 73 -29.59 25.68 37.19
C GLY A 73 -30.50 24.93 36.20
N ARG A 74 -31.49 25.62 35.61
CA ARG A 74 -32.51 25.01 34.74
C ARG A 74 -32.09 24.88 33.27
N ASN A 75 -30.99 25.50 32.88
CA ASN A 75 -30.44 25.48 31.51
C ASN A 75 -29.17 24.61 31.42
N GLU A 76 -29.00 23.65 32.34
CA GLU A 76 -27.85 22.74 32.36
C GLU A 76 -28.04 21.66 31.28
N VAL A 77 -27.18 21.68 30.27
CA VAL A 77 -27.18 20.73 29.14
C VAL A 77 -25.99 19.80 29.29
N GLN A 78 -26.24 18.50 29.19
CA GLN A 78 -25.19 17.49 29.23
C GLN A 78 -24.44 17.48 27.89
N ALA A 79 -23.17 17.88 27.90
CA ALA A 79 -22.32 17.89 26.72
C ALA A 79 -21.92 16.47 26.32
N TRP A 80 -21.47 15.66 27.29
CA TRP A 80 -21.12 14.27 27.04
C TRP A 80 -21.07 13.42 28.31
N THR A 81 -21.08 12.10 28.11
CA THR A 81 -20.83 11.07 29.13
C THR A 81 -19.82 10.05 28.61
N TYR A 82 -18.78 9.78 29.40
CA TYR A 82 -17.74 8.82 29.07
C TYR A 82 -17.38 7.94 30.26
N THR A 83 -17.39 6.62 30.05
CA THR A 83 -16.89 5.66 31.04
C THR A 83 -15.43 5.35 30.75
N THR A 84 -14.52 5.94 31.52
CA THR A 84 -13.06 5.78 31.35
C THR A 84 -12.32 6.02 32.67
N GLY A 85 -11.23 5.26 32.88
CA GLY A 85 -10.27 5.48 33.96
C GLY A 85 -9.08 6.36 33.57
N ASP A 86 -9.01 6.80 32.30
CA ASP A 86 -7.93 7.63 31.77
C ASP A 86 -8.26 9.12 31.95
N VAL A 87 -7.52 9.76 32.85
CA VAL A 87 -7.71 11.17 33.23
C VAL A 87 -7.24 12.12 32.14
N ALA A 88 -6.23 11.75 31.35
CA ALA A 88 -5.70 12.60 30.29
C ALA A 88 -6.72 12.72 29.13
N LEU A 89 -7.44 11.64 28.84
CA LEU A 89 -8.55 11.66 27.88
C LEU A 89 -9.68 12.58 28.34
N VAL A 90 -10.09 12.48 29.62
CA VAL A 90 -11.14 13.33 30.20
C VAL A 90 -10.72 14.80 30.16
N LEU A 91 -9.47 15.11 30.50
CA LEU A 91 -8.94 16.47 30.43
C LEU A 91 -8.98 17.02 28.99
N ASN A 92 -8.57 16.24 28.00
CA ASN A 92 -8.61 16.67 26.60
C ASN A 92 -10.04 16.93 26.11
N LEU A 93 -11.01 16.09 26.50
CA LEU A 93 -12.43 16.29 26.18
C LEU A 93 -12.98 17.56 26.83
N VAL A 94 -12.61 17.81 28.09
CA VAL A 94 -12.96 19.03 28.81
C VAL A 94 -12.38 20.27 28.14
N LEU A 95 -11.11 20.22 27.74
CA LEU A 95 -10.44 21.35 27.07
C LEU A 95 -11.07 21.64 25.71
N SER A 96 -11.35 20.61 24.90
CA SER A 96 -11.99 20.77 23.59
C SER A 96 -13.33 21.51 23.70
N GLU A 97 -14.25 21.00 24.52
CA GLU A 97 -15.58 21.60 24.74
C GLU A 97 -15.52 22.98 25.39
N SER A 98 -14.51 23.22 26.22
CA SER A 98 -14.33 24.51 26.89
C SER A 98 -13.62 25.55 26.03
N THR A 99 -13.03 25.20 24.88
CA THR A 99 -12.33 26.18 24.01
C THR A 99 -13.11 26.58 22.75
N GLU A 100 -14.16 25.83 22.39
CA GLU A 100 -14.91 26.04 21.14
C GLU A 100 -15.67 27.37 21.06
N ASN A 101 -15.80 28.13 22.16
CA ASN A 101 -16.52 29.42 22.17
C ASN A 101 -15.65 30.67 21.97
N ILE A 102 -14.32 30.54 21.80
CA ILE A 102 -13.42 31.69 21.55
C ILE A 102 -12.92 31.67 20.10
N THR A 103 -13.82 31.88 19.15
CA THR A 103 -13.44 32.21 17.76
C THR A 103 -14.22 33.42 17.29
N GLU A 104 -13.80 34.61 17.72
CA GLU A 104 -13.98 35.88 16.99
C GLU A 104 -13.18 36.99 17.70
N GLY A 105 -11.89 37.13 17.36
CA GLY A 105 -11.07 38.24 17.85
C GLY A 105 -9.57 37.97 17.81
N THR A 106 -8.87 38.69 16.94
CA THR A 106 -7.42 38.92 16.87
C THR A 106 -6.62 38.69 18.17
N MET A 107 -5.58 37.84 18.14
CA MET A 107 -4.20 38.18 18.56
C MET A 107 -3.21 36.99 18.55
N ASP A 108 -2.02 37.26 17.99
CA ASP A 108 -0.65 36.83 18.34
C ASP A 108 -0.38 35.43 18.92
N GLN A 109 0.14 34.54 18.07
CA GLN A 109 0.88 33.34 18.44
C GLN A 109 2.32 33.66 18.92
N ALA A 110 2.47 34.47 19.96
CA ALA A 110 3.78 34.76 20.56
C ALA A 110 3.90 34.36 22.05
N GLY A 111 2.86 33.75 22.64
CA GLY A 111 2.81 33.55 24.10
C GLY A 111 3.00 32.13 24.65
N LEU A 112 3.07 31.08 23.81
CA LEU A 112 2.94 29.70 24.31
C LEU A 112 4.15 28.78 24.10
N LEU A 113 5.26 29.30 23.59
CA LEU A 113 6.51 28.56 23.52
C LEU A 113 7.60 29.34 24.26
N GLY A 114 7.92 28.85 25.45
CA GLY A 114 9.06 29.30 26.22
C GLY A 114 10.33 29.27 25.37
N GLU A 115 11.08 30.35 25.49
CA GLU A 115 12.36 30.62 24.86
C GLU A 115 13.30 29.40 24.87
N ASN A 116 13.83 29.05 23.70
CA ASN A 116 15.25 28.75 23.54
C ASN A 116 15.63 28.83 22.06
N HIS A 117 16.28 29.94 21.72
CA HIS A 117 16.92 30.20 20.45
C HIS A 117 18.34 29.61 20.42
N ASP A 118 18.82 29.38 19.20
CA ASP A 118 20.21 29.24 18.75
C ASP A 118 20.96 27.91 18.97
N ARG A 119 21.35 27.26 17.86
CA ARG A 119 22.61 27.59 17.16
C ARG A 119 22.84 26.79 15.85
N ASN A 120 23.19 27.54 14.80
CA ASN A 120 24.14 27.31 13.70
C ASN A 120 24.10 26.01 12.89
N THR A 121 23.75 26.06 11.59
CA THR A 121 24.51 26.50 10.39
C THR A 121 25.69 25.61 9.99
N GLY A 122 25.68 25.24 8.70
CA GLY A 122 26.88 24.91 7.91
C GLY A 122 26.92 23.51 7.30
N LEU A 123 26.54 23.39 6.02
CA LEU A 123 27.47 23.07 4.93
C LEU A 123 26.71 22.88 3.60
N SER A 124 27.18 23.64 2.62
CA SER A 124 26.77 23.65 1.21
C SER A 124 27.67 22.70 0.40
N SER A 125 27.10 22.01 -0.58
CA SER A 125 27.63 21.83 -1.96
C SER A 125 26.88 20.67 -2.63
N SER A 126 26.02 20.98 -3.62
CA SER A 126 26.36 21.03 -5.04
C SER A 126 26.62 19.65 -5.66
N TYR A 127 25.62 19.08 -6.33
CA TYR A 127 25.81 18.56 -7.69
C TYR A 127 24.57 18.79 -8.55
N SER A 128 24.87 19.19 -9.78
CA SER A 128 24.01 19.77 -10.78
C SER A 128 22.90 18.85 -11.28
N THR A 129 21.77 19.49 -11.51
CA THR A 129 20.84 19.29 -12.62
C THR A 129 21.47 18.67 -13.88
N SER A 130 21.06 17.45 -14.20
CA SER A 130 21.09 16.87 -15.55
C SER A 130 20.10 15.70 -15.63
N LEU A 131 18.80 16.00 -15.58
CA LEU A 131 17.78 15.12 -16.19
C LEU A 131 16.47 15.86 -16.57
N MET A 132 16.52 17.18 -16.74
CA MET A 132 15.56 17.90 -17.59
C MET A 132 16.07 17.82 -19.03
N GLY A 133 15.84 16.67 -19.66
CA GLY A 133 16.37 16.39 -20.99
C GLY A 133 15.96 15.04 -21.54
N LEU A 134 14.75 14.57 -21.22
CA LEU A 134 14.09 13.46 -21.93
C LEU A 134 12.56 13.47 -21.77
N GLN A 135 11.98 14.64 -21.51
CA GLN A 135 10.55 14.90 -21.70
C GLN A 135 10.33 15.48 -23.11
N SER A 136 10.55 14.66 -24.13
CA SER A 136 9.91 14.81 -25.43
C SER A 136 10.23 13.56 -26.23
N LEU A 137 9.29 12.61 -26.20
CA LEU A 137 9.05 11.48 -27.10
C LEU A 137 8.32 10.40 -26.29
N THR A 138 6.99 10.55 -26.17
CA THR A 138 5.97 9.47 -26.17
C THR A 138 4.62 10.07 -25.80
N SER A 139 3.99 10.71 -26.78
CA SER A 139 2.54 10.65 -26.90
C SER A 139 2.15 9.19 -27.17
N THR A 140 1.81 8.44 -26.13
CA THR A 140 0.87 7.30 -26.20
C THR A 140 0.61 6.76 -24.80
N SER A 141 -0.65 6.84 -24.41
CA SER A 141 -1.26 6.27 -23.21
C SER A 141 -0.72 4.88 -22.85
N SER A 142 -0.15 4.75 -21.66
CA SER A 142 0.00 3.46 -20.97
C SER A 142 -0.85 3.49 -19.70
N LYS A 143 -2.16 3.32 -19.89
CA LYS A 143 -3.02 2.80 -18.83
C LYS A 143 -2.55 1.36 -18.58
N LEU A 144 -2.15 1.06 -17.36
CA LEU A 144 -2.10 -0.33 -16.88
C LEU A 144 -3.50 -0.95 -17.09
N PRO A 145 -3.63 -2.20 -17.55
CA PRO A 145 -4.93 -2.82 -17.70
C PRO A 145 -5.50 -3.06 -16.30
N VAL A 146 -6.36 -2.15 -15.86
CA VAL A 146 -7.34 -2.44 -14.82
C VAL A 146 -8.25 -3.49 -15.41
N PHE A 147 -8.24 -4.70 -14.84
CA PHE A 147 -9.25 -5.71 -15.13
C PHE A 147 -10.60 -5.12 -14.70
N GLN A 148 -11.35 -4.56 -15.65
CA GLN A 148 -12.70 -4.10 -15.42
C GLN A 148 -13.59 -5.32 -15.15
N ALA A 149 -13.96 -5.52 -13.88
CA ALA A 149 -14.90 -6.56 -13.44
C ALA A 149 -16.29 -6.47 -14.12
N SER A 150 -16.57 -5.40 -14.86
CA SER A 150 -17.79 -5.21 -15.65
C SER A 150 -17.80 -5.93 -17.02
N ARG A 151 -16.76 -6.70 -17.38
CA ARG A 151 -16.65 -7.34 -18.70
C ARG A 151 -17.00 -8.83 -18.77
N ALA A 152 -17.37 -9.45 -17.64
CA ALA A 152 -17.79 -10.86 -17.52
C ALA A 152 -19.17 -11.19 -18.14
N LEU A 153 -19.74 -10.31 -18.97
CA LEU A 153 -21.11 -10.41 -19.50
C LEU A 153 -21.19 -10.64 -21.02
N ARG A 154 -20.07 -10.87 -21.72
CA ARG A 154 -20.09 -11.22 -23.16
C ARG A 154 -19.60 -12.64 -23.38
N PRO A 155 -20.38 -13.52 -24.04
CA PRO A 155 -19.94 -14.86 -24.36
C PRO A 155 -18.72 -14.79 -25.30
N ALA A 156 -17.63 -15.46 -24.93
CA ALA A 156 -16.49 -15.63 -25.82
C ALA A 156 -16.95 -16.41 -27.06
N SER A 157 -16.53 -15.95 -28.25
CA SER A 157 -16.91 -16.62 -29.50
C SER A 157 -16.10 -17.90 -29.74
N MET A 158 -14.89 -17.96 -29.19
CA MET A 158 -14.03 -19.15 -29.17
C MET A 158 -13.30 -19.14 -27.82
N GLU A 159 -13.29 -20.28 -27.14
CA GLU A 159 -12.59 -20.48 -25.88
C GLU A 159 -11.92 -21.86 -25.88
N GLY A 160 -10.83 -22.00 -25.13
CA GLY A 160 -10.09 -23.25 -25.05
C GLY A 160 -8.82 -23.12 -24.21
N THR A 161 -8.01 -24.18 -24.22
CA THR A 161 -6.72 -24.23 -23.53
C THR A 161 -5.55 -24.25 -24.52
N LEU A 162 -4.39 -23.75 -24.10
CA LEU A 162 -3.18 -23.80 -24.92
C LEU A 162 -2.62 -25.22 -25.08
N GLU A 163 -3.00 -26.14 -24.20
CA GLU A 163 -2.65 -27.56 -24.26
C GLU A 163 -3.32 -28.24 -25.46
N ASP A 164 -4.59 -27.91 -25.72
CA ASP A 164 -5.34 -28.44 -26.85
C ASP A 164 -4.98 -27.76 -28.18
N MET A 165 -4.72 -26.45 -28.13
CA MET A 165 -4.39 -25.65 -29.31
C MET A 165 -3.25 -24.67 -29.02
N PRO A 166 -2.01 -25.01 -29.42
CA PRO A 166 -0.86 -24.13 -29.28
C PRO A 166 -1.04 -22.80 -30.01
N ILE A 167 -0.36 -21.76 -29.53
CA ILE A 167 -0.45 -20.39 -30.06
C ILE A 167 -0.24 -20.31 -31.59
N PRO A 168 0.76 -20.97 -32.21
CA PRO A 168 0.90 -20.93 -33.67
C PRO A 168 -0.35 -21.39 -34.42
N ASN A 169 -0.97 -22.48 -33.96
CA ASN A 169 -2.19 -23.02 -34.57
C ASN A 169 -3.39 -22.09 -34.37
N LEU A 170 -3.47 -21.46 -33.21
CA LEU A 170 -4.53 -20.49 -32.88
C LEU A 170 -4.43 -19.23 -33.75
N LEU A 171 -3.23 -18.68 -33.92
CA LEU A 171 -2.99 -17.55 -34.82
C LEU A 171 -3.34 -17.91 -36.27
N GLN A 172 -2.96 -19.11 -36.72
CA GLN A 172 -3.28 -19.59 -38.06
C GLN A 172 -4.78 -19.78 -38.28
N SER A 173 -5.49 -20.35 -37.30
CA SER A 173 -6.95 -20.53 -37.36
C SER A 173 -7.70 -19.20 -37.49
N ILE A 174 -7.32 -18.20 -36.70
CA ILE A 174 -7.91 -16.85 -36.75
C ILE A 174 -7.63 -16.19 -38.11
N ALA A 175 -6.42 -16.36 -38.64
CA ALA A 175 -6.04 -15.86 -39.97
C ALA A 175 -6.85 -16.52 -41.10
N MET A 176 -7.00 -17.85 -41.08
CA MET A 176 -7.78 -18.58 -42.08
C MET A 176 -9.28 -18.23 -42.03
N GLY A 177 -9.82 -18.03 -40.83
CA GLY A 177 -11.20 -17.61 -40.62
C GLY A 177 -11.49 -16.14 -40.93
N LYS A 178 -10.45 -15.33 -41.24
CA LYS A 178 -10.54 -13.87 -41.42
C LYS A 178 -11.27 -13.17 -40.27
N ASN A 179 -11.14 -13.71 -39.06
CA ASN A 179 -11.87 -13.22 -37.90
C ASN A 179 -11.29 -11.88 -37.44
N THR A 180 -12.17 -10.94 -37.08
CA THR A 180 -11.81 -9.64 -36.51
C THR A 180 -12.21 -9.62 -35.04
N GLY A 181 -11.29 -9.26 -34.15
CA GLY A 181 -11.56 -9.25 -32.72
C GLY A 181 -10.31 -9.27 -31.85
N LYS A 182 -10.52 -9.45 -30.55
CA LYS A 182 -9.45 -9.55 -29.55
C LYS A 182 -9.32 -10.98 -29.05
N LEU A 183 -8.11 -11.50 -29.09
CA LEU A 183 -7.71 -12.71 -28.40
C LEU A 183 -7.05 -12.33 -27.07
N THR A 184 -7.59 -12.85 -25.97
CA THR A 184 -6.98 -12.75 -24.65
C THR A 184 -6.47 -14.13 -24.26
N VAL A 185 -5.20 -14.21 -23.84
CA VAL A 185 -4.60 -15.45 -23.33
C VAL A 185 -4.14 -15.19 -21.90
N THR A 186 -4.49 -16.07 -20.98
CA THR A 186 -4.19 -15.93 -19.55
C THR A 186 -3.55 -17.20 -19.03
N ASN A 187 -2.43 -17.06 -18.33
CA ASN A 187 -1.84 -18.09 -17.48
C ASN A 187 -1.99 -17.69 -15.99
N GLU A 188 -1.53 -18.52 -15.06
CA GLU A 188 -1.66 -18.29 -13.61
C GLU A 188 -0.94 -17.00 -13.15
N GLU A 189 0.17 -16.63 -13.81
CA GLU A 189 1.01 -15.51 -13.42
C GLU A 189 0.81 -14.25 -14.29
N THR A 190 0.41 -14.39 -15.55
CA THR A 190 0.46 -13.31 -16.55
C THR A 190 -0.64 -13.39 -17.60
N GLY A 191 -0.88 -12.30 -18.31
CA GLY A 191 -1.88 -12.19 -19.38
C GLY A 191 -1.34 -11.51 -20.65
N ALA A 192 -1.95 -11.88 -21.77
CA ALA A 192 -1.62 -11.42 -23.11
C ALA A 192 -2.89 -10.97 -23.85
N GLU A 193 -2.76 -9.91 -24.65
CA GLU A 193 -3.82 -9.42 -25.52
C GLU A 193 -3.30 -9.27 -26.95
N LEU A 194 -4.07 -9.79 -27.90
CA LEU A 194 -3.77 -9.74 -29.32
C LEU A 194 -5.02 -9.26 -30.07
N PHE A 195 -4.84 -8.41 -31.07
CA PHE A 195 -5.94 -7.85 -31.84
C PHE A 195 -5.77 -8.17 -33.32
N PHE A 196 -6.87 -8.61 -33.92
CA PHE A 196 -6.92 -9.04 -35.31
C PHE A 196 -7.91 -8.19 -36.09
N VAL A 197 -7.56 -7.86 -37.33
CA VAL A 197 -8.42 -7.19 -38.31
C VAL A 197 -8.40 -8.01 -39.58
N GLU A 198 -9.56 -8.56 -39.97
CA GLU A 198 -9.73 -9.43 -41.15
C GLU A 198 -8.76 -10.63 -41.18
N GLY A 199 -8.41 -11.18 -40.00
CA GLY A 199 -7.44 -12.26 -39.85
C GLY A 199 -5.97 -11.80 -39.76
N GLU A 200 -5.69 -10.52 -39.97
CA GLU A 200 -4.34 -9.95 -39.84
C GLU A 200 -4.09 -9.50 -38.39
N LEU A 201 -2.98 -9.93 -37.79
CA LEU A 201 -2.60 -9.55 -36.42
C LEU A 201 -1.99 -8.14 -36.43
N THR A 202 -2.69 -7.16 -35.84
CA THR A 202 -2.29 -5.74 -35.87
C THR A 202 -1.55 -5.32 -34.60
N HIS A 203 -1.95 -5.86 -33.45
CA HIS A 203 -1.38 -5.52 -32.16
C HIS A 203 -1.22 -6.78 -31.31
N ALA A 204 -0.09 -6.86 -30.61
CA ALA A 204 0.14 -7.87 -29.58
C ALA A 204 0.80 -7.20 -28.37
N GLN A 205 0.38 -7.60 -27.18
CA GLN A 205 0.97 -7.16 -25.92
C GLN A 205 0.99 -8.32 -24.93
N VAL A 206 2.16 -8.54 -24.31
CA VAL A 206 2.37 -9.47 -23.19
C VAL A 206 3.17 -8.73 -22.14
N LEU A 207 2.61 -8.52 -20.95
CA LEU A 207 3.24 -7.68 -19.90
C LEU A 207 3.75 -6.34 -20.47
N ASN A 208 5.08 -6.13 -20.42
CA ASN A 208 5.79 -4.95 -20.92
C ASN A 208 6.28 -5.10 -22.38
N LEU A 209 6.12 -6.28 -22.98
CA LEU A 209 6.50 -6.55 -24.37
C LEU A 209 5.36 -6.19 -25.31
N LYS A 210 5.69 -5.56 -26.45
CA LYS A 210 4.72 -5.15 -27.48
C LYS A 210 5.18 -5.60 -28.86
N GLY A 211 4.21 -5.87 -29.74
CA GLY A 211 4.45 -6.22 -31.14
C GLY A 211 5.09 -7.59 -31.29
N ASP A 212 6.10 -7.69 -32.16
CA ASP A 212 6.75 -8.94 -32.51
C ASP A 212 7.35 -9.69 -31.31
N LEU A 213 7.93 -8.97 -30.35
CA LEU A 213 8.49 -9.55 -29.11
C LEU A 213 7.43 -10.21 -28.24
N ALA A 214 6.22 -9.62 -28.21
CA ALA A 214 5.10 -10.16 -27.45
C ALA A 214 4.63 -11.50 -28.03
N ILE A 215 4.63 -11.63 -29.37
CA ILE A 215 4.29 -12.88 -30.06
C ILE A 215 5.36 -13.94 -29.79
N MET A 216 6.65 -13.58 -29.91
CA MET A 216 7.75 -14.51 -29.63
C MET A 216 7.70 -15.05 -28.20
N GLU A 217 7.39 -14.19 -27.22
CA GLU A 217 7.20 -14.61 -25.83
C GLU A 217 6.00 -15.56 -25.68
N LEU A 218 4.86 -15.20 -26.28
CA LEU A 218 3.62 -15.97 -26.17
C LEU A 218 3.74 -17.38 -26.74
N VAL A 219 4.51 -17.58 -27.82
CA VAL A 219 4.78 -18.91 -28.39
C VAL A 219 5.55 -19.82 -27.44
N THR A 220 6.24 -19.26 -26.44
CA THR A 220 6.94 -20.05 -25.40
C THR A 220 6.01 -20.58 -24.31
N TRP A 221 4.73 -20.18 -24.28
CA TRP A 221 3.78 -20.64 -23.28
C TRP A 221 3.24 -22.03 -23.64
N ASP A 222 3.30 -22.94 -22.68
CA ASP A 222 2.77 -24.31 -22.77
C ASP A 222 1.39 -24.45 -22.11
N THR A 223 1.09 -23.59 -21.14
CA THR A 223 -0.10 -23.64 -20.29
C THR A 223 -0.86 -22.31 -20.33
N GLY A 224 -2.19 -22.38 -20.30
CA GLY A 224 -3.05 -21.20 -20.27
C GLY A 224 -4.42 -21.42 -20.88
N ARG A 225 -5.33 -20.46 -20.63
CA ARG A 225 -6.65 -20.39 -21.25
C ARG A 225 -6.71 -19.22 -22.22
N PHE A 226 -7.43 -19.39 -23.32
CA PHE A 226 -7.65 -18.33 -24.29
C PHE A 226 -9.13 -18.04 -24.50
N PHE A 227 -9.43 -16.78 -24.79
CA PHE A 227 -10.77 -16.27 -25.07
C PHE A 227 -10.72 -15.33 -26.26
N PHE A 228 -11.56 -15.57 -27.26
CA PHE A 228 -11.69 -14.69 -28.43
C PHE A 228 -13.01 -13.92 -28.38
N TYR A 229 -12.91 -12.60 -28.40
CA TYR A 229 -14.03 -11.68 -28.41
C TYR A 229 -14.14 -11.03 -29.80
N ARG A 230 -15.23 -11.29 -30.51
CA ARG A 230 -15.51 -10.67 -31.81
C ARG A 230 -15.77 -9.17 -31.67
N ASP A 231 -15.49 -8.44 -32.76
CA ASP A 231 -15.80 -7.01 -32.94
C ASP A 231 -15.07 -6.04 -32.00
N GLU A 232 -14.09 -6.52 -31.23
CA GLU A 232 -13.19 -5.67 -30.47
C GLU A 232 -12.03 -5.18 -31.34
N ARG A 233 -11.89 -3.86 -31.45
CA ARG A 233 -10.88 -3.21 -32.29
C ARG A 233 -9.91 -2.40 -31.45
N THR A 234 -8.69 -2.24 -31.96
CA THR A 234 -7.65 -1.38 -31.40
C THR A 234 -7.19 -0.38 -32.46
N GLU A 235 -6.78 0.80 -32.02
CA GLU A 235 -6.13 1.81 -32.86
C GLU A 235 -4.61 1.60 -32.94
N GLN A 236 -4.06 0.73 -32.09
CA GLN A 236 -2.62 0.48 -32.03
C GLN A 236 -2.19 -0.53 -33.10
N LYS A 237 -1.07 -0.24 -33.78
CA LYS A 237 -0.40 -1.17 -34.69
C LYS A 237 1.03 -1.35 -34.21
N THR A 238 1.31 -2.48 -33.57
CA THR A 238 2.65 -2.77 -33.00
C THR A 238 3.35 -3.92 -33.69
N VAL A 239 2.61 -4.79 -34.39
CA VAL A 239 3.19 -5.89 -35.16
C VAL A 239 3.65 -5.34 -36.50
N GLN A 240 4.94 -5.49 -36.79
CA GLN A 240 5.56 -4.90 -37.99
C GLN A 240 5.90 -5.96 -39.05
N ARG A 241 6.30 -7.15 -38.62
CA ARG A 241 6.67 -8.25 -39.52
C ARG A 241 5.47 -9.16 -39.77
N ARG A 242 5.55 -9.95 -40.83
CA ARG A 242 4.57 -11.01 -41.10
C ARG A 242 4.60 -12.04 -39.98
N VAL A 243 3.43 -12.43 -39.51
CA VAL A 243 3.24 -13.39 -38.41
C VAL A 243 4.01 -14.68 -38.69
N ASP A 244 3.98 -15.20 -39.92
CA ASP A 244 4.70 -16.42 -40.30
C ASP A 244 6.21 -16.34 -40.06
N ALA A 245 6.83 -15.20 -40.39
CA ALA A 245 8.26 -14.99 -40.17
C ALA A 245 8.60 -14.91 -38.67
N ILE A 246 7.72 -14.27 -37.89
CA ILE A 246 7.85 -14.20 -36.44
C ILE A 246 7.70 -15.61 -35.84
N LEU A 247 6.73 -16.40 -36.31
CA LEU A 247 6.50 -17.76 -35.86
C LEU A 247 7.69 -18.68 -36.17
N MET A 248 8.32 -18.58 -37.35
CA MET A 248 9.51 -19.37 -37.67
C MET A 248 10.68 -19.08 -36.71
N GLU A 249 10.94 -17.79 -36.40
CA GLU A 249 11.91 -17.43 -35.35
C GLU A 249 11.49 -17.94 -33.97
N SER A 250 10.19 -17.83 -33.64
CA SER A 250 9.65 -18.22 -32.33
C SER A 250 9.75 -19.72 -32.09
N VAL A 251 9.57 -20.54 -33.13
CA VAL A 251 9.72 -22.01 -33.04
C VAL A 251 11.18 -22.38 -32.75
N THR A 252 12.13 -21.69 -33.39
CA THR A 252 13.56 -21.88 -33.10
C THR A 252 13.87 -21.48 -31.66
N LEU A 253 13.33 -20.35 -31.20
CA LEU A 253 13.48 -19.89 -29.82
C LEU A 253 12.86 -20.86 -28.80
N LEU A 254 11.70 -21.43 -29.13
CA LEU A 254 11.01 -22.43 -28.31
C LEU A 254 11.85 -23.71 -28.17
N ASP A 255 12.42 -24.21 -29.26
CA ASP A 255 13.29 -25.38 -29.25
C ASP A 255 14.55 -25.15 -28.39
N GLN A 256 15.19 -23.99 -28.57
CA GLN A 256 16.33 -23.60 -27.74
C GLN A 256 15.95 -23.48 -26.26
N SER A 257 14.80 -22.88 -25.95
CA SER A 257 14.30 -22.75 -24.58
C SER A 257 14.02 -24.12 -23.95
N LYS A 258 13.45 -25.06 -24.70
CA LYS A 258 13.23 -26.45 -24.23
C LYS A 258 14.54 -27.16 -23.98
N PHE A 259 15.51 -27.06 -24.90
CA PHE A 259 16.84 -27.61 -24.71
C PHE A 259 17.52 -27.07 -23.44
N LEU A 260 17.37 -25.78 -23.14
CA LEU A 260 17.90 -25.18 -21.93
C LEU A 260 17.24 -25.77 -20.67
N LEU A 261 15.91 -25.90 -20.67
CA LEU A 261 15.17 -26.52 -19.57
C LEU A 261 15.58 -27.99 -19.36
N ASP A 262 15.71 -28.76 -20.45
CA ASP A 262 16.14 -30.17 -20.43
C ASP A 262 17.60 -30.32 -19.96
N SER A 263 18.44 -29.32 -20.24
CA SER A 263 19.82 -29.24 -19.72
C SER A 263 19.89 -28.90 -18.23
N GLY A 264 18.73 -28.64 -17.60
CA GLY A 264 18.63 -28.30 -16.17
C GLY A 264 18.74 -26.80 -15.88
N LEU A 265 18.65 -25.92 -16.89
CA LEU A 265 18.67 -24.48 -16.67
C LEU A 265 17.35 -24.02 -16.06
N LYS A 266 17.46 -23.42 -14.87
CA LYS A 266 16.38 -22.70 -14.19
C LYS A 266 16.82 -21.27 -13.91
N MET A 267 15.88 -20.42 -13.50
CA MET A 267 16.18 -19.03 -13.15
C MET A 267 17.09 -18.93 -11.91
N ASP A 268 17.02 -19.90 -11.01
CA ASP A 268 17.86 -20.03 -9.81
C ASP A 268 19.16 -20.83 -10.05
N SER A 269 19.40 -21.31 -11.27
CA SER A 269 20.65 -22.01 -11.60
C SER A 269 21.83 -21.05 -11.64
N TYR A 270 22.95 -21.51 -11.10
CA TYR A 270 24.24 -20.84 -11.18
C TYR A 270 24.95 -21.24 -12.48
N ILE A 271 25.50 -20.24 -13.17
CA ILE A 271 26.19 -20.44 -14.44
C ILE A 271 27.67 -20.10 -14.25
N ASP A 272 28.53 -21.08 -14.48
CA ASP A 272 29.98 -20.93 -14.34
C ASP A 272 30.71 -21.18 -15.67
N LYS A 273 31.89 -20.59 -15.80
CA LYS A 273 32.81 -20.84 -16.90
C LYS A 273 33.44 -22.22 -16.72
N ARG A 274 33.34 -23.08 -17.73
CA ARG A 274 33.98 -24.40 -17.70
C ARG A 274 35.50 -24.25 -17.61
N ASP A 275 36.07 -23.39 -18.45
CA ASP A 275 37.50 -23.07 -18.49
C ASP A 275 37.73 -21.59 -18.21
N ALA A 276 38.17 -21.28 -16.99
CA ALA A 276 38.46 -19.91 -16.56
C ALA A 276 39.69 -19.28 -17.25
N ALA A 277 40.54 -20.10 -17.89
CA ALA A 277 41.77 -19.68 -18.58
C ALA A 277 41.62 -19.55 -20.11
N LEU A 278 40.39 -19.65 -20.63
CA LEU A 278 40.13 -19.59 -22.07
C LEU A 278 40.47 -18.20 -22.64
N THR A 279 41.30 -18.15 -23.68
CA THR A 279 41.64 -16.89 -24.36
C THR A 279 40.50 -16.41 -25.27
N GLU A 280 40.48 -15.11 -25.57
CA GLU A 280 39.46 -14.51 -26.44
C GLU A 280 39.40 -15.18 -27.82
N ALA A 281 40.55 -15.45 -28.44
CA ALA A 281 40.60 -16.10 -29.76
C ALA A 281 40.04 -17.53 -29.73
N GLN A 282 40.32 -18.28 -28.66
CA GLN A 282 39.79 -19.64 -28.47
C GLN A 282 38.27 -19.63 -28.21
N PHE A 283 37.77 -18.63 -27.49
CA PHE A 283 36.33 -18.45 -27.27
C PHE A 283 35.60 -18.18 -28.58
N GLU A 284 36.10 -17.27 -29.42
CA GLU A 284 35.48 -16.96 -30.71
C GLU A 284 35.46 -18.17 -31.65
N GLU A 285 36.52 -18.96 -31.68
CA GLU A 285 36.58 -20.19 -32.46
C GLU A 285 35.61 -21.26 -31.94
N ALA A 286 35.45 -21.38 -30.62
CA ALA A 286 34.48 -22.29 -30.02
C ALA A 286 33.03 -21.88 -30.33
N VAL A 287 32.70 -20.60 -30.19
CA VAL A 287 31.36 -20.07 -30.47
C VAL A 287 30.96 -20.23 -31.94
N LYS A 288 31.91 -20.07 -32.87
CA LYS A 288 31.68 -20.24 -34.32
C LYS A 288 31.31 -21.67 -34.73
N ARG A 289 31.65 -22.67 -33.91
CA ARG A 289 31.30 -24.09 -34.18
C ARG A 289 29.85 -24.42 -33.89
N GLY A 290 29.15 -23.58 -33.12
CA GLY A 290 27.77 -23.81 -32.72
C GLY A 290 26.74 -23.05 -33.57
N ALA A 291 25.59 -22.77 -32.98
CA ALA A 291 24.50 -22.06 -33.64
C ALA A 291 24.84 -20.59 -33.90
N PRO A 292 24.38 -20.01 -35.04
CA PRO A 292 24.64 -18.62 -35.38
C PRO A 292 23.95 -17.69 -34.37
N CYS A 293 24.75 -16.98 -33.58
CA CYS A 293 24.33 -15.96 -32.65
C CYS A 293 25.39 -14.86 -32.63
N ASP A 294 25.02 -13.64 -32.23
CA ASP A 294 25.96 -12.52 -32.18
C ASP A 294 27.14 -12.83 -31.25
N ILE A 295 28.35 -12.74 -31.78
CA ILE A 295 29.59 -13.06 -31.07
C ILE A 295 29.83 -12.02 -29.97
N ALA A 296 29.47 -10.76 -30.21
CA ALA A 296 29.67 -9.69 -29.23
C ALA A 296 28.75 -9.88 -28.01
N ALA A 297 27.46 -10.18 -28.22
CA ALA A 297 26.53 -10.51 -27.15
C ALA A 297 26.99 -11.73 -26.33
N GLN A 298 27.44 -12.80 -26.99
CA GLN A 298 27.96 -13.98 -26.32
C GLN A 298 29.21 -13.67 -25.48
N LYS A 299 30.18 -12.92 -26.02
CA LYS A 299 31.38 -12.53 -25.27
C LYS A 299 31.04 -11.70 -24.04
N GLN A 300 30.14 -10.72 -24.18
CA GLN A 300 29.70 -9.87 -23.06
C GLN A 300 29.00 -10.68 -21.97
N PHE A 301 28.19 -11.66 -22.35
CA PHE A 301 27.52 -12.56 -21.41
C PHE A 301 28.55 -13.47 -20.71
N TYR A 302 29.46 -14.09 -21.47
CA TYR A 302 30.50 -14.98 -20.94
C TYR A 302 31.39 -14.27 -19.91
N LEU A 303 31.84 -13.04 -20.19
CA LEU A 303 32.70 -12.31 -19.27
C LEU A 303 32.07 -12.08 -17.89
N ARG A 304 30.74 -11.93 -17.82
CA ARG A 304 30.00 -11.73 -16.56
C ARG A 304 29.83 -12.99 -15.71
N LEU A 305 30.06 -14.17 -16.26
CA LEU A 305 29.93 -15.41 -15.51
C LEU A 305 31.00 -15.47 -14.41
N ASP A 306 30.56 -15.43 -13.17
CA ASP A 306 31.35 -15.48 -11.94
C ASP A 306 31.20 -16.81 -11.18
N GLY A 307 30.23 -17.64 -11.59
CA GLY A 307 29.88 -18.90 -10.93
C GLY A 307 29.07 -18.75 -9.63
N ASN A 308 28.73 -17.53 -9.22
CA ASN A 308 28.05 -17.23 -7.95
C ASN A 308 26.73 -16.46 -8.13
N SER A 309 26.53 -15.84 -9.28
CA SER A 309 25.28 -15.19 -9.63
C SER A 309 24.32 -16.19 -10.29
N THR A 310 23.05 -16.17 -9.90
CA THR A 310 22.03 -16.97 -10.60
C THR A 310 21.72 -16.35 -11.96
N LEU A 311 21.10 -17.12 -12.86
CA LEU A 311 20.58 -16.56 -14.12
C LEU A 311 19.67 -15.36 -13.86
N PHE A 312 18.82 -15.43 -12.84
CA PHE A 312 17.95 -14.34 -12.43
C PHE A 312 18.73 -13.08 -12.05
N ASP A 313 19.80 -13.20 -11.26
CA ASP A 313 20.63 -12.06 -10.84
C ASP A 313 21.31 -11.38 -12.04
N ILE A 314 21.86 -12.20 -12.96
CA ILE A 314 22.52 -11.70 -14.18
C ILE A 314 21.52 -10.93 -15.06
N LEU A 315 20.31 -11.47 -15.25
CA LEU A 315 19.25 -10.82 -16.02
C LEU A 315 18.65 -9.60 -15.31
N ARG A 316 18.73 -9.54 -13.98
CA ARG A 316 18.30 -8.38 -13.19
C ARG A 316 19.26 -7.21 -13.34
N GLU A 317 20.57 -7.46 -13.30
CA GLU A 317 21.59 -6.41 -13.51
C GLU A 317 21.56 -5.85 -14.93
N ARG A 318 21.28 -6.70 -15.92
CA ARG A 318 21.07 -6.28 -17.30
C ARG A 318 19.83 -6.97 -17.87
N PRO A 319 18.67 -6.28 -17.82
CA PRO A 319 17.44 -6.80 -18.41
C PRO A 319 17.65 -7.12 -19.90
N MET A 320 17.52 -8.40 -20.23
CA MET A 320 17.56 -8.92 -21.60
C MET A 320 16.27 -9.69 -21.87
N VAL A 321 15.69 -9.52 -23.06
CA VAL A 321 14.52 -10.30 -23.46
C VAL A 321 14.93 -11.74 -23.78
N LYS A 322 13.99 -12.70 -23.67
CA LYS A 322 14.27 -14.12 -23.96
C LYS A 322 14.92 -14.33 -25.33
N LYS A 323 14.48 -13.57 -26.35
CA LYS A 323 15.06 -13.59 -27.70
C LYS A 323 16.58 -13.37 -27.71
N ASP A 324 17.13 -12.59 -26.78
CA ASP A 324 18.53 -12.19 -26.80
C ASP A 324 19.41 -13.13 -25.98
N TRP A 325 18.95 -13.60 -24.81
CA TRP A 325 19.77 -14.42 -23.93
C TRP A 325 19.62 -15.94 -24.16
N VAL A 326 18.47 -16.42 -24.63
CA VAL A 326 18.25 -17.86 -24.87
C VAL A 326 19.20 -18.42 -25.94
N PRO A 327 19.36 -17.78 -27.12
CA PRO A 327 20.29 -18.29 -28.14
C PRO A 327 21.75 -18.27 -27.67
N VAL A 328 22.11 -17.27 -26.85
CA VAL A 328 23.44 -17.12 -26.25
C VAL A 328 23.75 -18.30 -25.33
N LEU A 329 22.88 -18.59 -24.36
CA LEU A 329 23.06 -19.72 -23.44
C LEU A 329 23.00 -21.06 -24.16
N PHE A 330 22.08 -21.22 -25.11
CA PHE A 330 21.96 -22.43 -25.92
C PHE A 330 23.29 -22.74 -26.61
N ASN A 331 23.89 -21.73 -27.26
CA ASN A 331 25.15 -21.91 -27.95
C ASN A 331 26.31 -22.19 -26.99
N MET A 332 26.36 -21.51 -25.85
CA MET A 332 27.40 -21.72 -24.85
C MET A 332 27.37 -23.13 -24.24
N ILE A 333 26.19 -23.69 -23.98
CA ILE A 333 26.05 -25.08 -23.48
C ILE A 333 26.44 -26.06 -24.58
N ARG A 334 25.97 -25.85 -25.82
CA ARG A 334 26.29 -26.71 -26.97
C ARG A 334 27.78 -26.72 -27.31
N CYS A 335 28.46 -25.58 -27.17
CA CYS A 335 29.90 -25.45 -27.34
C CYS A 335 30.69 -25.82 -26.07
N GLU A 336 30.02 -26.32 -25.03
CA GLU A 336 30.65 -26.80 -23.80
C GLU A 336 31.45 -25.71 -23.04
N LEU A 337 31.11 -24.44 -23.23
CA LEU A 337 31.82 -23.29 -22.64
C LEU A 337 31.39 -22.98 -21.20
N ILE A 338 30.17 -23.38 -20.83
CA ILE A 338 29.58 -23.10 -19.53
C ILE A 338 29.10 -24.37 -18.85
N THR A 339 29.08 -24.35 -17.52
CA THR A 339 28.56 -25.43 -16.68
C THR A 339 27.42 -24.89 -15.82
N LEU A 340 26.33 -25.65 -15.75
CA LEU A 340 25.18 -25.35 -14.90
C LEU A 340 25.36 -26.04 -13.54
N SER A 341 25.03 -25.34 -12.47
CA SER A 341 25.09 -25.84 -11.10
C SER A 341 23.90 -25.36 -10.29
N ASP A 342 23.39 -26.21 -9.40
CA ASP A 342 22.37 -25.83 -8.41
C ASP A 342 22.98 -25.12 -7.18
N LYS A 343 24.31 -24.99 -7.13
CA LYS A 343 25.05 -24.40 -6.01
C LYS A 343 26.11 -23.43 -6.51
N PRO A 344 26.38 -22.33 -5.80
CA PRO A 344 27.41 -21.37 -6.19
C PRO A 344 28.80 -22.02 -6.13
N ARG A 345 29.69 -21.62 -7.06
CA ARG A 345 31.08 -22.10 -7.17
C ARG A 345 31.90 -21.76 -5.93
N ILE A 346 31.73 -20.54 -5.41
CA ILE A 346 32.25 -20.11 -4.11
C ILE A 346 31.13 -20.33 -3.11
N ARG A 347 31.32 -21.28 -2.18
CA ARG A 347 30.46 -21.37 -0.99
C ARG A 347 30.50 -20.01 -0.30
N ASP A 348 29.35 -19.37 -0.27
CA ASP A 348 29.15 -18.17 0.52
C ASP A 348 29.72 -18.42 1.92
N LYS A 349 30.53 -17.51 2.49
CA LYS A 349 31.03 -17.68 3.87
C LYS A 349 29.87 -17.85 4.86
N ALA A 350 28.67 -17.40 4.48
CA ALA A 350 27.40 -17.62 5.15
C ALA A 350 26.95 -19.10 5.21
N SER A 351 27.43 -19.98 4.34
CA SER A 351 27.15 -21.44 4.40
C SER A 351 27.81 -22.14 5.57
N LEU A 352 28.85 -21.52 6.17
CA LEU A 352 29.46 -21.95 7.43
C LEU A 352 28.74 -21.37 8.66
N LEU A 353 27.85 -20.40 8.45
CA LEU A 353 27.05 -19.82 9.51
C LEU A 353 25.81 -20.68 9.69
N GLN A 354 25.63 -21.23 10.88
CA GLN A 354 24.29 -21.66 11.29
C GLN A 354 23.42 -20.40 11.31
N SER A 355 22.34 -20.40 10.54
CA SER A 355 21.34 -19.35 10.62
C SER A 355 20.89 -19.25 12.07
N THR A 356 21.14 -18.11 12.71
CA THR A 356 20.52 -17.82 14.00
C THR A 356 19.02 -17.80 13.75
N ALA A 357 18.32 -18.83 14.24
CA ALA A 357 16.88 -18.90 14.14
C ALA A 357 16.30 -17.67 14.83
N LEU A 358 15.64 -16.81 14.08
CA LEU A 358 14.86 -15.72 14.66
C LEU A 358 13.75 -16.35 15.50
N ASP A 359 13.71 -15.99 16.78
CA ASP A 359 12.64 -16.44 17.67
C ASP A 359 11.33 -15.77 17.24
N ARG A 360 10.58 -16.49 16.40
CA ARG A 360 9.29 -16.03 15.90
C ARG A 360 8.28 -15.80 17.02
N ASN A 361 8.35 -16.57 18.12
CA ASN A 361 7.46 -16.39 19.25
C ASN A 361 7.72 -15.07 19.97
N ALA A 362 9.00 -14.69 20.12
CA ALA A 362 9.37 -13.39 20.67
C ALA A 362 8.95 -12.24 19.74
N ILE A 363 9.13 -12.39 18.43
CA ILE A 363 8.67 -11.41 17.44
C ILE A 363 7.15 -11.24 17.50
N ASP A 364 6.40 -12.34 17.57
CA ASP A 364 4.94 -12.32 17.67
C ASP A 364 4.46 -11.77 19.01
N ALA A 365 5.23 -11.92 20.09
CA ALA A 365 4.93 -11.29 21.38
C ALA A 365 5.06 -9.76 21.30
N VAL A 366 6.14 -9.25 20.68
CA VAL A 366 6.33 -7.81 20.44
C VAL A 366 5.27 -7.26 19.48
N ALA A 367 4.96 -8.00 18.41
CA ALA A 367 3.91 -7.61 17.48
C ALA A 367 2.53 -7.53 18.16
N ARG A 368 2.24 -8.42 19.11
CA ARG A 368 1.02 -8.38 19.91
C ARG A 368 1.00 -7.22 20.91
N SER A 369 2.12 -6.87 21.54
CA SER A 369 2.16 -5.75 22.50
C SER A 369 1.92 -4.39 21.85
N MET A 370 2.18 -4.26 20.54
CA MET A 370 1.90 -3.03 19.77
C MET A 370 0.46 -2.96 19.24
N LYS A 371 -0.33 -4.03 19.36
CA LYS A 371 -1.72 -4.10 18.88
C LYS A 371 -2.69 -4.02 20.04
N ARG A 372 -3.86 -3.42 19.82
CA ARG A 372 -4.95 -3.48 20.80
C ARG A 372 -5.57 -4.88 20.80
N SER A 373 -5.86 -5.41 21.99
CA SER A 373 -6.41 -6.77 22.18
C SER A 373 -7.83 -6.95 21.65
N ASP A 374 -8.60 -5.86 21.58
CA ASP A 374 -10.00 -5.84 21.12
C ASP A 374 -10.14 -5.93 19.59
N THR A 375 -9.26 -5.28 18.85
CA THR A 375 -9.38 -5.04 17.41
C THR A 375 -8.27 -5.70 16.59
N GLY A 376 -7.14 -6.06 17.21
CA GLY A 376 -5.97 -6.61 16.53
C GLY A 376 -5.24 -5.61 15.63
N ILE A 377 -5.63 -4.33 15.68
CA ILE A 377 -5.03 -3.23 14.94
C ILE A 377 -3.93 -2.58 15.80
N VAL A 378 -2.91 -2.01 15.16
CA VAL A 378 -1.80 -1.31 15.84
C VAL A 378 -2.34 -0.11 16.63
N SER A 379 -1.82 0.09 17.85
CA SER A 379 -2.24 1.20 18.70
C SER A 379 -1.74 2.54 18.18
N TYR A 380 -2.41 3.63 18.57
CA TYR A 380 -2.01 4.97 18.15
C TYR A 380 -0.58 5.36 18.59
N PRO A 381 -0.12 5.07 19.82
CA PRO A 381 1.28 5.34 20.20
C PRO A 381 2.29 4.55 19.36
N ALA A 382 1.98 3.28 19.05
CA ALA A 382 2.84 2.47 18.19
C ALA A 382 2.88 3.02 16.75
N PHE A 383 1.75 3.52 16.24
CA PHE A 383 1.71 4.22 14.96
C PHE A 383 2.59 5.46 14.93
N GLN A 384 2.51 6.31 15.95
CA GLN A 384 3.36 7.51 16.06
C GLN A 384 4.85 7.14 16.07
N TYR A 385 5.22 6.08 16.80
CA TYR A 385 6.59 5.56 16.78
C TYR A 385 7.04 5.13 15.39
N PHE A 386 6.24 4.33 14.67
CA PHE A 386 6.60 3.89 13.31
C PHE A 386 6.61 5.03 12.29
N LEU A 387 5.74 6.02 12.45
CA LEU A 387 5.70 7.22 11.63
C LEU A 387 7.00 8.04 11.79
N GLU A 388 7.46 8.20 13.03
CA GLU A 388 8.73 8.88 13.32
C GLU A 388 9.93 8.11 12.74
N GLN A 389 9.94 6.77 12.87
CA GLN A 389 10.98 5.94 12.26
C GLN A 389 11.00 6.06 10.72
N GLU A 390 9.83 6.10 10.08
CA GLU A 390 9.75 6.28 8.63
C GLU A 390 10.18 7.68 8.20
N PHE A 391 9.89 8.70 9.01
CA PHE A 391 10.41 10.04 8.77
C PHE A 391 11.94 10.10 8.85
N PHE A 392 12.56 9.44 9.83
CA PHE A 392 14.03 9.34 9.89
C PHE A 392 14.61 8.61 8.66
N ARG A 393 13.91 7.58 8.16
CA ARG A 393 14.30 6.91 6.90
C ARG A 393 14.19 7.86 5.71
N PHE A 394 13.13 8.66 5.63
CA PHE A 394 13.02 9.70 4.60
C PHE A 394 14.14 10.73 4.71
N GLN A 395 14.48 11.20 5.91
CA GLN A 395 15.57 12.17 6.10
C GLN A 395 16.93 11.61 5.62
N PHE A 396 17.16 10.31 5.79
CA PHE A 396 18.42 9.67 5.40
C PHE A 396 18.44 9.24 3.92
N ASN A 397 17.35 8.65 3.41
CA ASN A 397 17.29 8.02 2.09
C ASN A 397 16.51 8.83 1.03
N SER A 398 15.83 9.90 1.43
CA SER A 398 14.91 10.67 0.58
C SER A 398 13.81 9.84 -0.08
N THR A 399 13.45 8.69 0.50
CA THR A 399 12.38 7.81 0.03
C THR A 399 11.02 8.35 0.48
N PRO A 400 10.10 8.66 -0.45
CA PRO A 400 8.81 9.25 -0.10
C PRO A 400 7.94 8.28 0.69
N PHE A 401 7.11 8.79 1.58
CA PHE A 401 6.11 7.98 2.26
C PHE A 401 4.82 8.75 2.42
N SER A 402 3.72 8.02 2.51
CA SER A 402 2.37 8.60 2.59
C SER A 402 1.62 8.07 3.80
N VAL A 403 0.70 8.90 4.29
CA VAL A 403 -0.25 8.54 5.34
C VAL A 403 -1.65 8.68 4.77
N ILE A 404 -2.48 7.68 5.03
CA ILE A 404 -3.92 7.72 4.80
C ILE A 404 -4.60 7.79 6.15
N VAL A 405 -5.34 8.85 6.43
CA VAL A 405 -6.24 8.94 7.59
C VAL A 405 -7.66 8.68 7.09
N PHE A 406 -8.38 7.78 7.73
CA PHE A 406 -9.72 7.43 7.29
C PHE A 406 -10.65 7.09 8.43
N GLU A 407 -11.94 7.13 8.14
CA GLU A 407 -13.00 6.71 9.05
C GLU A 407 -13.93 5.71 8.36
N VAL A 408 -14.49 4.84 9.18
CA VAL A 408 -15.49 3.88 8.74
C VAL A 408 -16.65 4.04 9.70
N TRP A 409 -17.84 4.20 9.15
CA TRP A 409 -19.09 4.29 9.89
C TRP A 409 -20.11 3.34 9.31
N MET A 410 -21.10 2.99 10.11
CA MET A 410 -22.21 2.15 9.69
C MET A 410 -23.52 2.93 9.74
N TRP A 411 -24.34 2.80 8.70
CA TRP A 411 -25.69 3.35 8.70
C TRP A 411 -26.61 2.49 9.57
N GLY A 412 -27.09 3.07 10.67
CA GLY A 412 -28.15 2.53 11.50
C GLY A 412 -29.55 2.75 10.91
N GLN A 413 -30.57 2.87 11.76
CA GLN A 413 -31.96 3.07 11.31
C GLN A 413 -32.23 4.48 10.75
N ASP A 414 -31.39 5.48 11.07
CA ASP A 414 -31.38 6.82 10.43
C ASP A 414 -30.18 7.69 10.91
N LYS A 415 -29.13 7.10 11.49
CA LYS A 415 -27.95 7.79 12.02
C LYS A 415 -26.67 7.01 11.71
N LEU A 416 -25.56 7.72 11.58
CA LEU A 416 -24.22 7.14 11.54
C LEU A 416 -23.83 6.62 12.93
N GLU A 417 -23.52 5.34 13.02
CA GLU A 417 -23.09 4.65 14.23
C GLU A 417 -21.65 4.15 14.06
N ALA A 418 -20.86 4.21 15.14
CA ALA A 418 -19.52 3.65 15.17
C ALA A 418 -19.58 2.13 14.97
N LEU A 419 -18.53 1.53 14.38
CA LEU A 419 -18.54 0.09 14.16
C LEU A 419 -18.45 -0.70 15.47
N PRO A 420 -19.22 -1.79 15.59
CA PRO A 420 -19.01 -2.74 16.67
C PRO A 420 -17.64 -3.43 16.50
N ILE A 421 -17.02 -3.81 17.62
CA ILE A 421 -15.66 -4.40 17.66
C ILE A 421 -15.47 -5.57 16.65
N PRO A 422 -16.43 -6.52 16.51
CA PRO A 422 -16.30 -7.60 15.52
C PRO A 422 -16.24 -7.10 14.08
N ALA A 423 -16.95 -6.02 13.75
CA ALA A 423 -16.91 -5.42 12.42
C ALA A 423 -15.59 -4.66 12.18
N VAL A 424 -15.00 -4.05 13.23
CA VAL A 424 -13.66 -3.45 13.15
C VAL A 424 -12.58 -4.51 12.86
N ALA A 425 -12.66 -5.68 13.52
CA ALA A 425 -11.75 -6.79 13.26
C ALA A 425 -11.85 -7.30 11.81
N GLU A 426 -13.06 -7.36 11.25
CA GLU A 426 -13.26 -7.70 9.84
C GLU A 426 -12.72 -6.64 8.88
N VAL A 427 -12.93 -5.34 9.18
CA VAL A 427 -12.31 -4.23 8.43
C VAL A 427 -10.80 -4.39 8.40
N ALA A 428 -10.18 -4.66 9.55
CA ALA A 428 -8.74 -4.89 9.66
C ALA A 428 -8.28 -6.08 8.83
N ARG A 429 -9.02 -7.19 8.85
CA ARG A 429 -8.73 -8.39 8.07
C ARG A 429 -8.79 -8.11 6.56
N ARG A 430 -9.80 -7.38 6.11
CA ARG A 430 -9.99 -7.01 4.70
C ARG A 430 -8.93 -6.06 4.19
N ILE A 431 -8.65 -4.98 4.93
CA ILE A 431 -7.55 -4.06 4.61
C ILE A 431 -6.21 -4.81 4.64
N GLY A 432 -6.04 -5.73 5.59
CA GLY A 432 -4.90 -6.63 5.70
C GLY A 432 -4.63 -7.46 4.44
N SER A 433 -5.66 -7.82 3.67
CA SER A 433 -5.54 -8.59 2.43
C SER A 433 -5.12 -7.75 1.21
N VAL A 434 -5.30 -6.43 1.25
CA VAL A 434 -4.97 -5.52 0.13
C VAL A 434 -3.69 -4.73 0.35
N LYS A 435 -3.30 -4.49 1.61
CA LYS A 435 -2.06 -3.80 1.99
C LYS A 435 -0.84 -4.72 1.89
N ARG A 436 0.36 -4.16 1.76
CA ARG A 436 1.63 -4.91 1.83
C ARG A 436 1.98 -5.23 3.28
N ASN A 437 2.93 -6.15 3.47
CA ASN A 437 3.43 -6.51 4.80
C ASN A 437 4.16 -5.34 5.49
N ILE A 438 4.78 -4.45 4.70
CA ILE A 438 5.45 -3.25 5.20
C ILE A 438 4.49 -2.11 5.55
N ASP A 439 3.25 -2.16 5.05
CA ASP A 439 2.25 -1.13 5.32
C ASP A 439 1.66 -1.37 6.72
N LEU A 440 1.54 -0.30 7.51
CA LEU A 440 1.02 -0.35 8.86
C LEU A 440 -0.44 0.11 8.86
N LEU A 441 -1.35 -0.68 9.43
CA LEU A 441 -2.71 -0.26 9.75
C LEU A 441 -2.82 -0.04 11.26
N ALA A 442 -3.29 1.13 11.66
CA ALA A 442 -3.35 1.56 13.05
C ALA A 442 -4.63 2.32 13.39
N HIS A 443 -4.92 2.39 14.69
CA HIS A 443 -5.86 3.35 15.25
C HIS A 443 -5.28 4.76 15.19
N PHE A 444 -6.14 5.73 14.90
CA PHE A 444 -5.80 7.14 14.86
C PHE A 444 -6.80 7.90 15.74
N GLU A 445 -6.32 8.50 16.83
CA GLU A 445 -7.17 9.18 17.81
C GLU A 445 -8.33 8.27 18.31
N ALA A 446 -9.57 8.76 18.37
CA ALA A 446 -10.70 8.06 18.97
C ALA A 446 -11.39 7.05 18.02
N LEU A 447 -11.92 7.53 16.89
CA LEU A 447 -12.75 6.73 15.95
C LEU A 447 -12.17 6.68 14.55
N HIS A 448 -10.97 7.20 14.36
CA HIS A 448 -10.30 7.21 13.07
C HIS A 448 -9.25 6.10 13.01
N TYR A 449 -8.84 5.81 11.78
CA TYR A 449 -7.82 4.85 11.47
C TYR A 449 -6.77 5.53 10.61
N ALA A 450 -5.54 5.06 10.71
CA ALA A 450 -4.46 5.52 9.87
C ALA A 450 -3.74 4.35 9.22
N MET A 451 -3.27 4.58 8.00
CA MET A 451 -2.31 3.70 7.34
C MET A 451 -1.03 4.46 7.03
N LEU A 452 0.09 3.90 7.47
CA LEU A 452 1.43 4.36 7.08
C LEU A 452 1.91 3.52 5.90
N LEU A 453 2.32 4.18 4.82
CA LEU A 453 2.76 3.57 3.57
C LEU A 453 4.22 3.97 3.28
N PRO A 454 5.19 3.16 3.74
CA PRO A 454 6.60 3.35 3.41
C PRO A 454 6.85 3.31 1.90
N ASN A 455 7.83 4.09 1.42
CA ASN A 455 8.25 4.12 0.01
C ASN A 455 7.07 4.27 -0.98
N THR A 456 6.14 5.19 -0.68
CA THR A 456 4.89 5.35 -1.42
C THR A 456 4.50 6.81 -1.54
N GLU A 457 4.29 7.25 -2.78
CA GLU A 457 3.80 8.58 -3.15
C GLU A 457 2.27 8.70 -2.98
N THR A 458 1.76 9.93 -2.91
CA THR A 458 0.34 10.19 -2.59
C THR A 458 -0.62 9.60 -3.62
N ALA A 459 -0.24 9.61 -4.90
CA ALA A 459 -1.02 9.02 -5.99
C ALA A 459 -1.15 7.50 -5.86
N SER A 460 -0.07 6.84 -5.42
CA SER A 460 -0.08 5.39 -5.17
C SER A 460 -0.88 5.04 -3.91
N ALA A 461 -0.82 5.91 -2.88
CA ALA A 461 -1.67 5.80 -1.70
C ALA A 461 -3.16 5.91 -2.05
N ALA A 462 -3.54 6.78 -3.00
CA ALA A 462 -4.92 6.89 -3.47
C ALA A 462 -5.44 5.60 -4.12
N ILE A 463 -4.61 4.91 -4.93
CA ILE A 463 -4.97 3.61 -5.51
C ILE A 463 -5.25 2.58 -4.40
N LEU A 464 -4.42 2.57 -3.34
CA LEU A 464 -4.66 1.68 -2.20
C LEU A 464 -5.95 2.05 -1.45
N ALA A 465 -6.23 3.35 -1.26
CA ALA A 465 -7.48 3.81 -0.66
C ALA A 465 -8.70 3.35 -1.48
N HIS A 466 -8.65 3.44 -2.82
CA HIS A 466 -9.70 2.91 -3.70
C HIS A 466 -9.90 1.41 -3.54
N ARG A 467 -8.82 0.62 -3.48
CA ARG A 467 -8.90 -0.83 -3.24
C ARG A 467 -9.49 -1.16 -1.87
N CYS A 468 -9.14 -0.39 -0.83
CA CYS A 468 -9.76 -0.51 0.48
C CYS A 468 -11.27 -0.22 0.41
N LEU A 469 -11.67 0.88 -0.23
CA LEU A 469 -13.07 1.23 -0.44
C LEU A 469 -13.85 0.10 -1.16
N GLU A 470 -13.30 -0.46 -2.23
CA GLU A 470 -13.91 -1.58 -2.96
C GLU A 470 -14.08 -2.81 -2.09
N VAL A 471 -13.02 -3.27 -1.40
CA VAL A 471 -13.09 -4.51 -0.59
C VAL A 471 -13.98 -4.35 0.64
N LEU A 472 -14.06 -3.15 1.21
CA LEU A 472 -14.95 -2.87 2.34
C LEU A 472 -16.42 -2.80 1.91
N THR A 473 -16.72 -2.33 0.70
CA THR A 473 -18.09 -2.20 0.18
C THR A 473 -18.59 -3.44 -0.59
N ALA A 474 -17.70 -4.31 -1.06
CA ALA A 474 -18.04 -5.48 -1.88
C ALA A 474 -18.89 -6.55 -1.16
N THR A 475 -18.81 -6.64 0.16
CA THR A 475 -19.56 -7.63 0.96
C THR A 475 -19.89 -7.06 2.32
N SER A 476 -21.02 -7.40 2.92
CA SER A 476 -21.35 -6.93 4.28
C SER A 476 -20.31 -7.44 5.30
N LEU A 477 -19.99 -6.64 6.32
CA LEU A 477 -18.90 -6.94 7.27
C LEU A 477 -19.22 -8.15 8.17
N THR A 478 -20.46 -8.31 8.63
CA THR A 478 -20.87 -9.47 9.43
C THR A 478 -22.29 -9.93 9.05
N SER A 479 -22.64 -11.17 9.39
CA SER A 479 -23.97 -11.75 9.10
C SER A 479 -25.12 -10.98 9.77
N GLU A 480 -24.87 -10.29 10.88
CA GLU A 480 -25.88 -9.49 11.61
C GLU A 480 -26.06 -8.09 11.01
N THR A 481 -25.09 -7.58 10.24
CA THR A 481 -25.10 -6.26 9.60
C THR A 481 -25.25 -6.35 8.07
N ALA A 482 -25.80 -7.47 7.60
CA ALA A 482 -25.96 -7.78 6.18
C ALA A 482 -26.68 -6.68 5.36
N THR A 483 -27.60 -5.94 5.98
CA THR A 483 -28.41 -4.89 5.34
C THR A 483 -27.91 -3.45 5.58
N ARG A 484 -26.88 -3.25 6.41
CA ARG A 484 -26.41 -1.91 6.77
C ARG A 484 -25.29 -1.45 5.82
N ARG A 485 -25.46 -0.27 5.23
CA ARG A 485 -24.45 0.35 4.36
C ARG A 485 -23.33 0.96 5.19
N LEU A 486 -22.13 1.04 4.62
CA LEU A 486 -20.99 1.71 5.23
C LEU A 486 -20.87 3.15 4.68
N ALA A 487 -20.44 4.08 5.53
CA ALA A 487 -19.94 5.38 5.12
C ALA A 487 -18.43 5.43 5.38
N LEU A 488 -17.69 5.91 4.39
CA LEU A 488 -16.23 5.84 4.33
C LEU A 488 -15.70 7.18 3.84
N ALA A 489 -14.69 7.72 4.52
CA ALA A 489 -13.99 8.92 4.09
C ALA A 489 -12.48 8.73 4.31
N PHE A 490 -11.68 9.02 3.30
CA PHE A 490 -10.23 8.87 3.27
C PHE A 490 -9.57 10.20 2.91
N GLY A 491 -8.61 10.61 3.73
CA GLY A 491 -7.71 11.73 3.48
C GLY A 491 -6.28 11.26 3.34
N ILE A 492 -5.58 11.75 2.33
CA ILE A 492 -4.24 11.29 1.96
C ILE A 492 -3.29 12.47 1.96
N ALA A 493 -2.13 12.31 2.61
CA ALA A 493 -1.02 13.25 2.49
C ALA A 493 0.31 12.49 2.47
N GLY A 494 1.35 13.09 1.90
CA GLY A 494 2.67 12.48 1.78
C GLY A 494 3.83 13.45 1.93
N ILE A 495 4.98 12.89 2.31
CA ILE A 495 6.26 13.59 2.34
C ILE A 495 7.11 13.06 1.17
N PRO A 496 7.74 13.92 0.36
CA PRO A 496 7.85 15.38 0.50
C PRO A 496 6.78 16.21 -0.23
N GLU A 497 5.81 15.58 -0.87
CA GLU A 497 4.85 16.23 -1.79
C GLU A 497 4.01 17.34 -1.12
N ASP A 498 3.41 17.05 0.04
CA ASP A 498 2.47 17.94 0.71
C ASP A 498 3.11 18.76 1.83
N CYS A 499 4.11 18.20 2.49
CA CYS A 499 4.80 18.83 3.60
C CYS A 499 6.19 18.24 3.83
N ARG A 500 6.97 18.86 4.73
CA ARG A 500 8.31 18.41 5.12
C ARG A 500 8.43 18.09 6.62
N ASP A 501 7.32 18.17 7.35
CA ASP A 501 7.25 17.96 8.79
C ASP A 501 6.17 16.91 9.11
N VAL A 502 6.46 16.04 10.08
CA VAL A 502 5.58 14.91 10.44
C VAL A 502 4.29 15.38 11.11
N GLY A 503 4.34 16.42 11.94
CA GLY A 503 3.15 16.98 12.59
C GLY A 503 2.20 17.60 11.56
N LEU A 504 2.77 18.28 10.56
CA LEU A 504 2.02 18.81 9.42
C LEU A 504 1.43 17.70 8.54
N LEU A 505 2.13 16.58 8.35
CA LEU A 505 1.65 15.46 7.54
C LEU A 505 0.33 14.88 8.05
N LEU A 506 0.24 14.61 9.36
CA LEU A 506 -0.98 14.09 9.97
C LEU A 506 -2.13 15.11 9.89
N SER A 507 -1.81 16.39 10.09
CA SER A 507 -2.77 17.49 9.99
C SER A 507 -3.31 17.62 8.56
N ALA A 508 -2.44 17.54 7.55
CA ALA A 508 -2.79 17.57 6.14
C ALA A 508 -3.72 16.40 5.75
N ALA A 509 -3.36 15.17 6.14
CA ALA A 509 -4.22 14.01 5.89
C ALA A 509 -5.59 14.13 6.60
N LYS A 510 -5.62 14.67 7.82
CA LYS A 510 -6.87 14.91 8.58
C LYS A 510 -7.76 15.96 7.90
N VAL A 511 -7.18 17.06 7.41
CA VAL A 511 -7.92 18.09 6.65
C VAL A 511 -8.51 17.50 5.38
N ALA A 512 -7.73 16.74 4.62
CA ALA A 512 -8.22 16.06 3.42
C ALA A 512 -9.36 15.08 3.74
N LYS A 513 -9.27 14.34 4.85
CA LYS A 513 -10.31 13.41 5.31
C LYS A 513 -11.60 14.14 5.68
N ASN A 514 -11.50 15.25 6.42
CA ASN A 514 -12.67 16.04 6.82
C ASN A 514 -13.39 16.63 5.61
N LEU A 515 -12.65 17.04 4.57
CA LEU A 515 -13.27 17.45 3.32
C LEU A 515 -13.94 16.26 2.61
N ALA A 516 -13.31 15.08 2.62
CA ALA A 516 -13.89 13.87 2.02
C ALA A 516 -15.22 13.49 2.68
N GLN A 517 -15.36 13.73 3.99
CA GLN A 517 -16.60 13.51 4.73
C GLN A 517 -17.74 14.45 4.30
N GLN A 518 -17.42 15.65 3.83
CA GLN A 518 -18.38 16.67 3.40
C GLN A 518 -18.63 16.69 1.89
N SER A 519 -17.86 15.93 1.11
CA SER A 519 -17.94 15.91 -0.35
C SER A 519 -18.56 14.60 -0.88
N ASP A 520 -18.98 14.61 -2.14
CA ASP A 520 -19.42 13.39 -2.84
C ASP A 520 -18.27 12.41 -3.15
N PHE A 521 -17.02 12.84 -2.98
CA PHE A 521 -15.82 12.04 -3.21
C PHE A 521 -15.29 11.48 -1.88
N PRO A 522 -15.32 10.15 -1.67
CA PRO A 522 -14.90 9.53 -0.42
C PRO A 522 -13.38 9.50 -0.22
N ILE A 523 -12.59 9.87 -1.23
CA ILE A 523 -11.13 9.87 -1.18
C ILE A 523 -10.63 11.22 -1.68
N ILE A 524 -9.88 11.93 -0.84
CA ILE A 524 -9.27 13.23 -1.19
C ILE A 524 -7.79 13.22 -0.85
N MET A 525 -6.96 13.72 -1.76
CA MET A 525 -5.54 13.97 -1.53
C MET A 525 -5.34 15.43 -1.13
N PHE A 526 -4.45 15.68 -0.17
CA PHE A 526 -4.19 17.03 0.31
C PHE A 526 -3.67 17.96 -0.80
N LYS A 527 -2.78 17.48 -1.67
CA LYS A 527 -2.29 18.24 -2.84
C LYS A 527 -3.37 18.76 -3.79
N ASP A 528 -4.56 18.15 -3.80
CA ASP A 528 -5.65 18.55 -4.68
C ASP A 528 -6.47 19.71 -4.07
N LEU A 529 -6.23 20.05 -2.81
CA LEU A 529 -6.85 21.20 -2.13
C LEU A 529 -6.26 22.49 -2.70
N GLN A 530 -7.12 23.33 -3.30
CA GLN A 530 -6.73 24.69 -3.66
C GLN A 530 -6.54 25.51 -2.38
N ALA A 531 -5.44 26.27 -2.28
CA ALA A 531 -5.29 27.24 -1.22
C ALA A 531 -6.45 28.25 -1.28
N PRO A 532 -7.01 28.68 -0.14
CA PRO A 532 -8.05 29.71 -0.14
C PRO A 532 -7.51 30.96 -0.86
N PRO A 533 -8.34 31.66 -1.65
CA PRO A 533 -7.93 32.92 -2.26
C PRO A 533 -7.50 33.88 -1.13
N GLN A 534 -6.31 34.46 -1.28
CA GLN A 534 -5.75 35.44 -0.35
C GLN A 534 -6.60 36.70 -0.27
#